data_AF-A0A2D9C508-F1
#
_entry.id   AF-A0A2D9C508-F1
#
_cell.length_a   1.000
_cell.length_b   1.000
_cell.length_c   1.000
_cell.angle_alpha   90.00
_cell.angle_beta   90.00
_cell.angle_gamma   90.00
#
_symmetry.space_group_name_H-M   'P 1'
#
loop_
_entity.id
_entity.type
_entity.pdbx_description
1 polymer ?
#
loop_
_entity_poly.entity_id
_entity_poly.type
_entity_poly.pdbx_seq_one_letter_code
_entity_poly.pdbx_strand_id
1 'polypeptide(L)'
;MSEMLPLTGEVVFNKLTTPDVFMGTSKYTLTIALDKEGKKLAEKNGLKTNDYEGKTQITSKRKIDFGQPKVYNAEKEEVDASHVSLFGDKVTMLVKKGKAPYDAYTYLERIRVDEKAEGVEEYDQSEF
;
A
#
# COMPACT_ATOMS: atom_id res chain seq x y z
N MET A 1 -18.78 11.59 4.90
CA MET A 1 -17.63 11.41 4.01
C MET A 1 -16.74 10.33 4.60
N SER A 2 -16.29 9.33 3.83
CA SER A 2 -15.35 8.33 4.36
C SER A 2 -14.02 9.03 4.65
N GLU A 3 -13.55 8.98 5.90
CA GLU A 3 -12.25 9.55 6.26
C GLU A 3 -11.15 8.81 5.49
N MET A 4 -10.37 9.60 4.76
CA MET A 4 -9.14 9.14 4.12
C MET A 4 -8.01 9.34 5.12
N LEU A 5 -7.26 8.27 5.37
CA LEU A 5 -6.16 8.22 6.30
C LEU A 5 -4.86 8.10 5.49
N PRO A 6 -3.93 9.07 5.62
CA PRO A 6 -2.58 8.89 5.10
C PRO A 6 -1.81 7.95 6.04
N LEU A 7 -1.22 6.90 5.49
CA LEU A 7 -0.34 5.98 6.19
C LEU A 7 1.01 5.97 5.49
N THR A 8 2.07 6.28 6.24
CA THR A 8 3.43 6.38 5.74
C THR A 8 4.24 5.16 6.17
N GLY A 9 5.13 4.71 5.30
CA GLY A 9 5.96 3.54 5.57
C GLY A 9 6.80 3.10 4.38
N GLU A 10 7.50 2.00 4.59
CA GLU A 10 8.36 1.35 3.60
C GLU A 10 7.61 0.18 2.96
N VAL A 11 7.61 0.06 1.62
CA VAL A 11 6.99 -1.06 0.92
C VAL A 11 7.71 -2.34 1.31
N VAL A 12 6.96 -3.34 1.76
CA VAL A 12 7.51 -4.69 2.05
C VAL A 12 6.90 -5.75 1.15
N PHE A 13 5.75 -5.47 0.53
CA PHE A 13 5.14 -6.37 -0.43
C PHE A 13 4.18 -5.63 -1.37
N ASN A 14 4.38 -5.78 -2.67
CA ASN A 14 3.58 -5.12 -3.71
C ASN A 14 2.90 -6.14 -4.65
N LYS A 15 1.56 -6.05 -4.75
CA LYS A 15 0.71 -6.76 -5.72
C LYS A 15 -0.25 -5.80 -6.42
N LEU A 16 0.28 -4.67 -6.89
CA LEU A 16 -0.48 -3.64 -7.60
C LEU A 16 -0.53 -3.87 -9.12
N THR A 17 0.50 -4.47 -9.69
CA THR A 17 0.57 -4.84 -11.13
C THR A 17 -0.08 -6.20 -11.39
N THR A 18 0.19 -7.17 -10.52
CA THR A 18 -0.42 -8.51 -10.57
C THR A 18 -1.40 -8.68 -9.41
N PRO A 19 -2.71 -8.44 -9.62
CA PRO A 19 -3.70 -8.59 -8.57
C PRO A 19 -3.81 -10.04 -8.10
N ASP A 20 -3.97 -10.20 -6.78
CA ASP A 20 -4.10 -11.51 -6.15
C ASP A 20 -5.53 -12.05 -6.34
N VAL A 21 -5.66 -13.29 -6.80
CA VAL A 21 -6.95 -13.96 -7.03
C VAL A 21 -7.22 -14.92 -5.88
N PHE A 22 -8.07 -14.51 -4.94
CA PHE A 22 -8.49 -15.36 -3.83
C PHE A 22 -9.99 -15.60 -3.87
N MET A 23 -10.39 -16.88 -3.95
CA MET A 23 -11.80 -17.32 -3.99
C MET A 23 -12.66 -16.57 -5.04
N GLY A 24 -12.13 -16.40 -6.25
CA GLY A 24 -12.84 -15.73 -7.35
C GLY A 24 -12.93 -14.20 -7.24
N THR A 25 -12.29 -13.58 -6.24
CA THR A 25 -12.19 -12.12 -6.13
C THR A 25 -10.76 -11.66 -6.33
N SER A 26 -10.51 -10.87 -7.38
CA SER A 26 -9.21 -10.27 -7.65
C SER A 26 -9.04 -8.95 -6.89
N LYS A 27 -7.91 -8.80 -6.18
CA LYS A 27 -7.62 -7.61 -5.37
C LYS A 27 -6.17 -7.15 -5.56
N TYR A 28 -6.01 -5.85 -5.75
CA TYR A 28 -4.73 -5.19 -5.58
C TYR A 28 -4.40 -5.12 -4.09
N THR A 29 -3.17 -5.47 -3.74
CA THR A 29 -2.71 -5.48 -2.35
C THR A 29 -1.37 -4.78 -2.25
N LEU A 30 -1.23 -3.92 -1.23
CA LEU A 30 0.04 -3.29 -0.88
C LEU A 30 0.23 -3.43 0.63
N THR A 31 1.38 -3.96 1.04
CA THR A 31 1.80 -4.02 2.43
C THR A 31 2.98 -3.10 2.63
N ILE A 32 2.88 -2.25 3.66
CA ILE A 32 3.96 -1.36 4.08
C ILE A 32 4.32 -1.64 5.53
N ALA A 33 5.61 -1.56 5.84
CA ALA A 33 6.10 -1.41 7.20
C ALA A 33 5.91 0.05 7.62
N LEU A 34 5.03 0.27 8.60
CA LEU A 34 4.69 1.59 9.10
C LEU A 34 5.88 2.23 9.81
N ASP A 35 6.12 3.50 9.50
CA ASP A 35 7.05 4.33 10.25
C ASP A 35 6.46 4.74 11.63
N LYS A 36 7.20 5.54 12.40
CA LYS A 36 6.74 5.97 13.74
C LYS A 36 5.43 6.77 13.70
N GLU A 37 5.16 7.53 12.64
CA GLU A 37 3.95 8.34 12.50
C GLU A 37 2.77 7.49 12.01
N GLY A 38 3.00 6.66 10.99
CA GLY A 38 2.06 5.68 10.47
C GLY A 38 1.59 4.69 11.52
N LYS A 39 2.48 4.21 12.41
CA LYS A 39 2.12 3.34 13.54
C LYS A 39 1.15 4.04 14.50
N LYS A 40 1.47 5.27 14.93
CA LYS A 40 0.61 6.05 15.82
C LYS A 40 -0.76 6.30 15.19
N LEU A 41 -0.81 6.61 13.90
CA LEU A 41 -2.07 6.80 13.17
C LEU A 41 -2.88 5.50 13.07
N ALA A 42 -2.23 4.37 12.78
CA ALA A 42 -2.89 3.09 12.69
C ALA A 42 -3.47 2.64 14.04
N GLU A 43 -2.70 2.75 15.12
CA GLU A 43 -3.14 2.44 16.48
C GLU A 43 -4.29 3.35 16.93
N LYS A 44 -4.16 4.67 16.71
CA LYS A 44 -5.21 5.65 17.04
C LYS A 44 -6.53 5.34 16.34
N ASN A 45 -6.47 4.79 15.12
CA ASN A 45 -7.63 4.46 14.32
C ASN A 45 -8.12 3.01 14.53
N GLY A 46 -7.47 2.21 15.38
CA GLY A 46 -7.81 0.81 15.63
C GLY A 46 -7.64 -0.08 14.39
N LEU A 47 -6.67 0.24 13.53
CA LEU A 47 -6.42 -0.53 12.31
C LEU A 47 -5.72 -1.84 12.62
N LYS A 48 -6.02 -2.87 11.83
CA LYS A 48 -5.37 -4.17 11.92
C LYS A 48 -3.95 -4.10 11.35
N THR A 49 -2.97 -4.13 12.24
CA THR A 49 -1.55 -4.25 11.93
C THR A 49 -1.04 -5.64 12.31
N ASN A 50 0.04 -6.08 11.68
CA ASN A 50 0.75 -7.30 12.04
C ASN A 50 2.21 -6.95 12.32
N ASP A 51 2.81 -7.50 13.36
CA ASP A 51 4.25 -7.36 13.59
C ASP A 51 4.99 -8.52 12.94
N TYR A 52 5.92 -8.20 12.04
CA TYR A 52 6.76 -9.16 11.33
C TYR A 52 8.20 -8.63 11.27
N GLU A 53 9.15 -9.46 11.68
CA GLU A 53 10.58 -9.10 11.77
C GLU A 53 10.85 -7.81 12.58
N GLY A 54 10.05 -7.56 13.63
CA GLY A 54 10.17 -6.34 14.45
C GLY A 54 9.66 -5.06 13.78
N LYS A 55 9.16 -5.14 12.54
CA LYS A 55 8.47 -4.06 11.84
C LYS A 55 6.96 -4.25 11.96
N THR A 56 6.24 -3.18 12.28
CA THR A 56 4.76 -3.18 12.31
C THR A 56 4.28 -2.92 10.90
N GLN A 57 3.59 -3.89 10.31
CA GLN A 57 3.13 -3.84 8.94
C GLN A 57 1.62 -3.65 8.87
N ILE A 58 1.16 -3.00 7.80
CA ILE A 58 -0.25 -2.92 7.46
C ILE A 58 -0.46 -3.31 6.00
N THR A 59 -1.49 -4.11 5.76
CA THR A 59 -1.87 -4.53 4.41
C THR A 59 -3.16 -3.84 4.03
N SER A 60 -3.11 -3.00 2.98
CA SER A 60 -4.30 -2.36 2.42
C SER A 60 -4.67 -2.98 1.09
N LYS A 61 -5.97 -3.07 0.83
CA LYS A 61 -6.50 -3.82 -0.32
C LYS A 61 -7.44 -2.96 -1.16
N ARG A 62 -7.48 -3.18 -2.47
CA ARG A 62 -8.47 -2.58 -3.38
C ARG A 62 -9.01 -3.67 -4.30
N LYS A 63 -10.34 -3.77 -4.45
CA LYS A 63 -10.93 -4.70 -5.43
C LYS A 63 -10.65 -4.22 -6.84
N ILE A 64 -10.41 -5.15 -7.76
CA ILE A 64 -10.17 -4.83 -9.17
C ILE A 64 -11.35 -4.07 -9.80
N ASP A 65 -12.58 -4.32 -9.33
CA ASP A 65 -13.80 -3.64 -9.80
C ASP A 65 -13.75 -2.12 -9.65
N PHE A 66 -12.90 -1.60 -8.75
CA PHE A 66 -12.70 -0.17 -8.55
C PHE A 66 -11.51 0.40 -9.35
N GLY A 67 -10.92 -0.40 -10.24
CA GLY A 67 -9.71 -0.06 -10.99
C GLY A 67 -8.44 -0.11 -10.15
N GLN A 68 -7.30 -0.01 -10.82
CA GLN A 68 -5.98 0.08 -10.19
C GLN A 68 -5.89 1.36 -9.34
N PRO A 69 -5.24 1.34 -8.16
CA PRO A 69 -5.04 2.56 -7.39
C PRO A 69 -4.16 3.54 -8.16
N LYS A 70 -4.46 4.83 -8.05
CA LYS A 70 -3.62 5.88 -8.65
C LYS A 70 -2.29 5.95 -7.90
N VAL A 71 -1.19 5.95 -8.65
CA VAL A 71 0.16 6.10 -8.11
C VAL A 71 0.70 7.46 -8.52
N TYR A 72 1.38 8.13 -7.59
CA TYR A 72 2.02 9.41 -7.80
C TYR A 72 3.50 9.32 -7.47
N ASN A 73 4.35 10.04 -8.22
CA ASN A 73 5.75 10.22 -7.87
C ASN A 73 5.90 11.30 -6.77
N ALA A 74 7.14 11.57 -6.34
CA ALA A 74 7.44 12.59 -5.34
C ALA A 74 7.00 14.01 -5.76
N GLU A 75 6.97 14.27 -7.07
CA GLU A 75 6.52 15.53 -7.68
C GLU A 75 5.00 15.64 -7.80
N LYS A 76 4.26 14.61 -7.37
CA LYS A 76 2.79 14.49 -7.42
C LYS A 76 2.22 14.34 -8.84
N GLU A 77 3.04 13.90 -9.78
CA GLU A 77 2.59 13.50 -11.10
C GLU A 77 2.04 12.07 -11.06
N GLU A 78 0.95 11.82 -11.77
CA GLU A 78 0.37 10.48 -11.86
C GLU A 78 1.27 9.59 -12.74
N VAL A 79 1.68 8.46 -12.19
CA VAL A 79 2.59 7.48 -12.82
C VAL A 79 1.95 6.09 -12.80
N ASP A 80 2.50 5.18 -13.59
CA ASP A 80 2.03 3.79 -13.63
C ASP A 80 2.28 3.06 -12.30
N ALA A 81 1.46 2.05 -12.00
CA ALA A 81 1.62 1.27 -10.78
C ALA A 81 2.93 0.46 -10.71
N SER A 82 3.55 0.18 -11.85
CA SER A 82 4.91 -0.38 -11.94
C SER A 82 5.97 0.54 -11.33
N HIS A 83 5.67 1.84 -11.15
CA HIS A 83 6.58 2.77 -10.47
C HIS A 83 6.77 2.44 -8.98
N VAL A 84 5.85 1.70 -8.36
CA VAL A 84 6.05 1.20 -6.99
C VAL A 84 6.91 -0.05 -7.05
N SER A 85 8.07 -0.05 -6.40
CA SER A 85 8.97 -1.19 -6.32
C SER A 85 8.33 -2.36 -5.57
N LEU A 86 8.89 -3.56 -5.71
CA LEU A 86 8.42 -4.75 -4.98
C LEU A 86 8.58 -4.60 -3.46
N PHE A 87 9.64 -3.91 -3.04
CA PHE A 87 10.01 -3.61 -1.65
C PHE A 87 10.91 -2.37 -1.58
N GLY A 88 11.09 -1.81 -0.38
CA GLY A 88 12.08 -0.78 -0.04
C GLY A 88 11.64 0.68 -0.29
N ASP A 89 10.69 0.93 -1.20
CA ASP A 89 10.23 2.31 -1.47
C ASP A 89 9.59 2.92 -0.22
N LYS A 90 9.93 4.16 0.10
CA LYS A 90 9.18 4.95 1.09
C LYS A 90 7.95 5.54 0.39
N VAL A 91 6.79 5.25 0.94
CA VAL A 91 5.51 5.63 0.35
C VAL A 91 4.56 6.24 1.36
N THR A 92 3.67 7.07 0.84
CA THR A 92 2.48 7.57 1.52
C THR A 92 1.26 6.93 0.87
N MET A 93 0.58 6.05 1.59
CA MET A 93 -0.66 5.44 1.16
C MET A 93 -1.85 6.28 1.64
N LEU A 94 -2.73 6.65 0.73
CA LEU A 94 -4.04 7.20 1.10
C LEU A 94 -5.04 6.05 1.12
N VAL A 95 -5.58 5.75 2.30
CA VAL A 95 -6.50 4.62 2.51
C VAL A 95 -7.81 5.08 3.11
N LYS A 96 -8.90 4.36 2.84
CA LYS A 96 -10.17 4.52 3.55
C LYS A 96 -10.29 3.47 4.63
N LYS A 97 -10.74 3.88 5.81
CA LYS A 97 -11.16 2.94 6.84
C LYS A 97 -12.42 2.19 6.38
N GLY A 98 -12.49 0.90 6.69
CA GLY A 98 -13.70 0.13 6.48
C GLY A 98 -14.87 0.60 7.34
N LYS A 99 -16.07 0.12 7.00
CA LYS A 99 -17.25 0.28 7.85
C LYS A 99 -17.44 -0.99 8.66
N ALA A 100 -18.03 -0.88 9.84
CA ALA A 100 -18.37 -2.03 10.69
C ALA A 100 -19.10 -3.11 9.86
N PRO A 101 -18.73 -4.41 10.00
CA PRO A 101 -17.80 -4.98 10.97
C PRO A 101 -16.31 -5.02 10.52
N TYR A 102 -15.97 -4.34 9.41
CA TYR A 102 -14.64 -4.34 8.81
C TYR A 102 -13.87 -3.04 9.08
N ASP A 103 -14.23 -2.31 10.12
CA ASP A 103 -13.66 -1.02 10.48
C ASP A 103 -12.17 -1.10 10.86
N ALA A 104 -11.66 -2.26 11.27
CA ALA A 104 -10.23 -2.47 11.46
C ALA A 104 -9.43 -2.56 10.14
N TYR A 105 -10.08 -2.72 8.98
CA TYR A 105 -9.40 -2.90 7.69
C TYR A 105 -9.30 -1.60 6.88
N THR A 106 -8.28 -1.52 6.04
CA THR A 106 -8.03 -0.38 5.15
C THR A 106 -8.22 -0.73 3.68
N TYR A 107 -8.82 0.20 2.94
CA TYR A 107 -9.04 0.11 1.51
C TYR A 107 -8.17 1.12 0.78
N LEU A 108 -7.34 0.63 -0.13
CA LEU A 108 -6.37 1.45 -0.84
C LEU A 108 -7.05 2.34 -1.89
N GLU A 109 -6.76 3.64 -1.85
CA GLU A 109 -7.25 4.61 -2.83
C GLU A 109 -6.12 5.12 -3.72
N ARG A 110 -5.03 5.59 -3.12
CA ARG A 110 -3.91 6.21 -3.82
C ARG A 110 -2.61 5.90 -3.11
N ILE A 111 -1.51 5.96 -3.85
CA ILE A 111 -0.16 5.79 -3.33
C ILE A 111 0.68 6.94 -3.87
N ARG A 112 1.53 7.51 -3.03
CA ARG A 112 2.62 8.38 -3.47
C ARG A 112 3.94 7.72 -3.11
N VAL A 113 4.85 7.62 -4.05
CA VAL A 113 6.23 7.20 -3.81
C VAL A 113 7.03 8.45 -3.43
N ASP A 114 7.42 8.52 -2.16
CA ASP A 114 8.15 9.66 -1.60
C ASP A 114 9.65 9.51 -1.84
N GLU A 115 10.18 8.29 -1.76
CA GLU A 115 11.59 7.98 -1.99
C GLU A 115 11.70 6.56 -2.57
N LYS A 116 12.46 6.39 -3.65
CA LYS A 116 12.74 5.06 -4.22
C LYS A 116 13.77 4.35 -3.35
N ALA A 117 13.66 3.04 -3.24
CA ALA A 117 14.67 2.23 -2.56
C ALA A 117 16.07 2.44 -3.17
N GLU A 118 17.07 2.77 -2.35
CA GLU A 118 18.46 2.84 -2.82
C GLU A 118 18.94 1.44 -3.23
N GLY A 119 19.43 1.29 -4.47
CA GLY A 119 20.05 0.05 -4.95
C GLY A 119 19.09 -1.00 -5.54
N VAL A 120 17.81 -0.66 -5.76
CA VAL A 120 16.88 -1.51 -6.52
C VAL A 120 16.88 -1.03 -7.98
N GLU A 121 17.75 -1.61 -8.81
CA GLU A 121 17.56 -1.55 -10.26
C GLU A 121 16.18 -2.15 -10.58
N GLU A 122 15.46 -1.53 -11.53
CA GLU A 122 14.15 -2.00 -11.97
C GLU A 122 14.24 -3.50 -12.29
N TYR A 123 13.57 -4.32 -11.49
CA TYR A 123 13.56 -5.76 -11.70
C TYR A 123 12.78 -6.04 -12.99
N ASP A 124 13.49 -6.23 -14.10
CA ASP A 124 12.92 -6.53 -15.41
C ASP A 124 12.37 -7.97 -15.41
N GLN A 125 11.05 -8.10 -15.36
CA GLN A 125 10.36 -9.38 -15.43
C GLN A 125 10.48 -10.05 -16.81
N SER A 126 11.09 -9.40 -17.80
CA SER A 126 11.35 -9.96 -19.14
C SER A 126 12.54 -10.92 -19.18
N GLU A 127 13.30 -11.08 -18.10
CA GLU A 127 14.42 -12.03 -18.01
C GLU A 127 14.01 -13.50 -17.73
N PHE A 128 12.72 -13.83 -17.82
CA PHE A 128 12.19 -15.21 -17.72
C PHE A 128 11.37 -15.61 -18.95
#